data_AF-A0AA97H4E8-F1
#
_entry.id   AF-A0AA97H4E8-F1
#
_cell.length_a   1.000
_cell.length_b   1.000
_cell.length_c   1.000
_cell.angle_alpha   90.00
_cell.angle_beta   90.00
_cell.angle_gamma   90.00
#
_symmetry.space_group_name_H-M   'P 1'
#
loop_
_entity.id
_entity.type
_entity.pdbx_description
1 polymer ?
#
loop_
_entity_poly.entity_id
_entity_poly.type
_entity_poly.pdbx_seq_one_letter_code
_entity_poly.pdbx_strand_id
1 'polypeptide(L)'
;MLTLDVCCQDSYNAQSPFLQNRIHRTFGVGPAQPAYLFFSLPVCLPSRILQAAKLLLFPFPNHYCGECPTPAPFHLYPLTMPYSLFSAYYPPPTVNCRLRVDFAVPVTQCCAEIDLTEIVKNWYAGSLENRGLLLTAEADAPSRLFASADFEVAGMRPQLRMTCREDTPLAPLSDVSCDVALHI
;
A
#
# COMPACT_ATOMS: atom_id res chain seq x y z
N MET A 1 17.21 9.81 -13.25
CA MET A 1 16.01 9.70 -12.39
C MET A 1 16.26 8.63 -11.34
N LEU A 2 15.97 8.93 -10.07
CA LEU A 2 16.12 7.98 -8.97
C LEU A 2 14.82 7.20 -8.75
N THR A 3 14.91 5.87 -8.69
CA THR A 3 13.77 5.00 -8.33
C THR A 3 14.02 4.38 -6.96
N LEU A 4 13.01 4.41 -6.10
CA LEU A 4 13.05 3.78 -4.78
C LEU A 4 11.83 2.87 -4.61
N ASP A 5 12.09 1.61 -4.28
CA ASP A 5 11.05 0.63 -3.99
C ASP A 5 10.95 0.42 -2.47
N VAL A 6 9.75 0.60 -1.92
CA VAL A 6 9.45 0.40 -0.49
C VAL A 6 8.54 -0.80 -0.36
N CYS A 7 9.00 -1.84 0.34
CA CYS A 7 8.17 -3.00 0.62
C CYS A 7 7.00 -2.65 1.55
N CYS A 8 5.86 -3.28 1.30
CA CYS A 8 4.75 -3.30 2.25
C CYS A 8 5.22 -3.92 3.56
N GLN A 9 4.92 -3.24 4.66
CA GLN A 9 5.29 -3.66 6.00
C GLN A 9 4.33 -4.74 6.50
N ASP A 10 3.03 -4.50 6.34
CA ASP A 10 1.98 -5.36 6.85
C ASP A 10 0.82 -5.42 5.86
N SER A 11 0.20 -6.59 5.74
CA SER A 11 -1.01 -6.78 4.93
C SER A 11 -2.03 -7.64 5.66
N TYR A 12 -3.29 -7.21 5.72
CA TYR A 12 -4.35 -7.91 6.44
C TYR A 12 -5.62 -8.05 5.60
N ASN A 13 -6.35 -9.13 5.78
CA ASN A 13 -7.75 -9.21 5.38
C ASN A 13 -8.65 -8.92 6.58
N ALA A 14 -9.79 -8.26 6.34
CA ALA A 14 -10.78 -7.95 7.39
C ALA A 14 -11.49 -9.18 7.99
N GLN A 15 -11.18 -10.40 7.52
CA GLN A 15 -11.81 -11.62 8.03
C GLN A 15 -11.32 -11.95 9.44
N SER A 16 -12.18 -12.64 10.20
CA SER A 16 -12.02 -12.96 11.62
C SER A 16 -10.59 -13.35 12.01
N PRO A 17 -10.04 -12.78 13.11
CA PRO A 17 -8.67 -13.08 13.56
C PRO A 17 -8.43 -14.58 13.82
N PHE A 18 -9.50 -15.36 14.06
CA PHE A 18 -9.42 -16.81 14.23
C PHE A 18 -9.21 -17.59 12.92
N LEU A 19 -9.50 -16.98 11.77
CA LEU A 19 -9.25 -17.55 10.43
C LEU A 19 -7.94 -17.04 9.80
N GLN A 20 -7.32 -15.99 10.36
CA GLN A 20 -6.05 -15.44 9.88
C GLN A 20 -4.86 -16.42 10.03
N ASN A 21 -4.99 -17.45 10.87
CA ASN A 21 -3.91 -18.36 11.25
C ASN A 21 -3.45 -19.40 10.19
N ARG A 22 -3.93 -19.36 8.93
CA ARG A 22 -3.56 -20.40 7.94
C ARG A 22 -3.15 -19.93 6.54
N ILE A 23 -3.14 -18.64 6.22
CA ILE A 23 -2.75 -18.16 4.88
C ILE A 23 -1.92 -16.87 4.97
N HIS A 24 -0.77 -16.90 5.66
CA HIS A 24 0.18 -15.77 5.74
C HIS A 24 0.91 -15.46 4.42
N ARG A 25 0.50 -16.03 3.29
CA ARG A 25 1.22 -15.89 2.01
C ARG A 25 0.50 -14.96 1.05
N THR A 26 -0.82 -14.94 1.07
CA THR A 26 -1.64 -14.18 0.14
C THR A 26 -2.72 -13.41 0.88
N PHE A 27 -3.22 -12.34 0.26
CA PHE A 27 -4.45 -11.69 0.69
C PHE A 27 -5.47 -11.68 -0.46
N GLY A 28 -6.74 -11.74 -0.11
CA GLY A 28 -7.86 -11.65 -1.06
C GLY A 28 -8.40 -10.23 -1.18
N VAL A 29 -8.78 -9.81 -2.37
CA VAL A 29 -9.55 -8.57 -2.60
C VAL A 29 -10.83 -8.94 -3.33
N GLY A 30 -11.96 -8.60 -2.76
CA GLY A 30 -13.28 -8.81 -3.34
C GLY A 30 -14.35 -8.04 -2.57
N PRO A 31 -15.61 -8.07 -3.02
CA PRO A 31 -16.67 -7.26 -2.42
C PRO A 31 -16.94 -7.57 -0.94
N ALA A 32 -16.75 -8.82 -0.52
CA ALA A 32 -16.85 -9.25 0.88
C ALA A 32 -15.49 -9.49 1.55
N GLN A 33 -14.40 -9.11 0.88
CA GLN A 33 -13.02 -9.39 1.29
C GLN A 33 -12.15 -8.15 1.12
N PRO A 34 -12.36 -7.10 1.94
CA PRO A 34 -11.45 -5.97 1.95
C PRO A 34 -10.08 -6.39 2.49
N ALA A 35 -9.04 -5.79 1.92
CA ALA A 35 -7.66 -5.96 2.34
C ALA A 35 -7.05 -4.62 2.73
N TYR A 36 -6.09 -4.66 3.65
CA TYR A 36 -5.38 -3.49 4.14
C TYR A 36 -3.89 -3.67 3.90
N LEU A 37 -3.21 -2.64 3.42
CA LEU A 37 -1.76 -2.61 3.23
C LEU A 37 -1.17 -1.43 4.00
N PHE A 38 -0.02 -1.61 4.66
CA PHE A 38 0.65 -0.56 5.43
C PHE A 38 2.10 -0.38 4.97
N PHE A 39 2.54 0.88 4.88
CA PHE A 39 3.86 1.23 4.40
C PHE A 39 4.63 2.11 5.40
N SER A 40 5.90 1.79 5.59
CA SER A 40 6.86 2.64 6.28
C SER A 40 7.66 3.45 5.26
N LEU A 41 7.25 4.70 5.04
CA LEU A 41 7.94 5.60 4.11
C LEU A 41 9.29 6.07 4.67
N PRO A 42 10.33 6.22 3.81
CA PRO A 42 11.59 6.85 4.17
C PRO A 42 11.38 8.28 4.68
N VAL A 43 12.09 8.65 5.75
CA VAL A 43 11.91 9.96 6.43
C VAL A 43 12.43 11.14 5.59
N CYS A 44 13.31 10.89 4.62
CA CYS A 44 14.12 11.92 3.97
C CYS A 44 13.70 12.26 2.53
N LEU A 45 12.44 12.03 2.13
CA LEU A 45 11.96 12.36 0.78
C LEU A 45 11.03 13.57 0.80
N PRO A 46 11.49 14.76 0.39
CA PRO A 46 10.60 15.91 0.19
C PRO A 46 9.52 15.60 -0.85
N SER A 47 8.27 15.99 -0.59
CA SER A 47 7.17 15.83 -1.56
C SER A 47 7.44 16.50 -2.92
N ARG A 48 8.34 17.50 -2.96
CA ARG A 48 8.73 18.26 -4.16
C ARG A 48 9.58 17.46 -5.14
N ILE A 49 10.35 16.49 -4.66
CA ILE A 49 11.19 15.64 -5.53
C ILE A 49 10.42 14.42 -6.04
N LEU A 50 9.33 14.02 -5.37
CA LEU A 50 8.48 12.91 -5.79
C LEU A 50 7.71 13.26 -7.08
N GLN A 51 8.03 12.58 -8.17
CA GLN A 51 7.37 12.77 -9.45
C GLN A 51 6.18 11.84 -9.62
N ALA A 52 6.37 10.57 -9.29
CA ALA A 52 5.37 9.53 -9.42
C ALA A 52 5.50 8.52 -8.27
N ALA A 53 4.39 7.93 -7.86
CA ALA A 53 4.39 6.77 -6.99
C ALA A 53 3.39 5.74 -7.50
N LYS A 54 3.81 4.48 -7.57
CA LYS A 54 2.98 3.36 -8.02
C LYS A 54 2.99 2.24 -7.00
N LEU A 55 1.83 1.68 -6.70
CA LEU A 55 1.71 0.42 -5.98
C LEU A 55 1.80 -0.73 -6.99
N LEU A 56 2.69 -1.68 -6.70
CA LEU A 56 2.84 -2.93 -7.42
C LEU A 56 2.20 -4.04 -6.59
N LEU A 57 1.22 -4.73 -7.19
CA LEU A 57 0.58 -5.92 -6.64
C LEU A 57 0.85 -7.12 -7.55
N PHE A 58 1.05 -8.29 -6.97
CA PHE A 58 1.37 -9.51 -7.70
C PHE A 58 0.19 -10.48 -7.62
N PRO A 59 -0.69 -10.50 -8.65
CA PRO A 59 -1.87 -11.33 -8.65
C PRO A 59 -1.51 -12.80 -8.88
N PHE A 60 -2.24 -13.70 -8.23
CA PHE A 60 -2.16 -15.13 -8.52
C PHE A 60 -3.13 -15.50 -9.65
N PRO A 61 -2.73 -16.43 -10.54
CA PRO A 61 -3.64 -16.96 -11.54
C PRO A 61 -4.83 -17.60 -10.82
N ASN A 62 -6.02 -17.11 -11.13
CA ASN A 62 -7.24 -17.70 -10.60
C ASN A 62 -7.61 -18.88 -11.50
N HIS A 63 -7.55 -20.11 -10.98
CA HIS A 63 -7.88 -21.32 -11.75
C HIS A 63 -9.36 -21.40 -12.18
N TYR A 64 -10.19 -20.45 -11.74
CA TYR A 64 -11.66 -20.51 -11.84
C TYR A 64 -12.32 -19.48 -12.76
N CYS A 65 -11.60 -18.58 -13.43
CA CYS A 65 -12.26 -17.61 -14.31
C CYS A 65 -12.06 -17.98 -15.79
N GLY A 66 -12.93 -18.86 -16.29
CA GLY A 66 -13.39 -18.76 -17.67
C GLY A 66 -14.55 -17.78 -17.73
N GLU A 67 -14.27 -16.49 -17.95
CA GLU A 67 -15.13 -15.49 -18.60
C GLU A 67 -14.62 -14.04 -18.35
N CYS A 68 -15.04 -13.15 -19.25
CA CYS A 68 -14.44 -11.90 -19.71
C CYS A 68 -14.15 -10.80 -18.65
N PRO A 69 -13.21 -9.88 -18.94
CA PRO A 69 -12.84 -8.80 -18.03
C PRO A 69 -13.97 -7.78 -17.86
N THR A 70 -14.42 -7.59 -16.63
CA THR A 70 -15.16 -6.39 -16.22
C THR A 70 -14.19 -5.19 -16.12
N PRO A 71 -14.62 -3.97 -16.49
CA PRO A 71 -13.78 -2.77 -16.37
C PRO A 71 -13.50 -2.47 -14.89
N ALA A 72 -12.22 -2.29 -14.54
CA ALA A 72 -11.66 -1.86 -13.24
C ALA A 72 -12.55 -2.10 -12.00
N PRO A 73 -12.79 -3.36 -11.61
CA PRO A 73 -13.75 -3.67 -10.56
C PRO A 73 -13.16 -3.49 -9.15
N PHE A 74 -11.95 -2.95 -9.02
CA PHE A 74 -11.26 -2.78 -7.76
C PHE A 74 -11.00 -1.31 -7.44
N HIS A 75 -11.07 -1.00 -6.15
CA HIS A 75 -10.88 0.34 -5.62
C HIS A 75 -9.87 0.33 -4.51
N LEU A 76 -9.16 1.44 -4.41
CA LEU A 76 -8.20 1.71 -3.37
C LEU A 76 -8.49 3.05 -2.73
N TYR A 77 -8.42 3.08 -1.40
CA TYR A 77 -8.62 4.30 -0.61
C TYR A 77 -7.52 4.42 0.45
N PRO A 78 -6.95 5.61 0.70
CA PRO A 78 -6.09 5.80 1.85
C PRO A 78 -6.92 5.80 3.13
N LEU A 79 -6.40 5.12 4.15
CA LEU A 79 -6.99 5.10 5.48
C LEU A 79 -6.78 6.46 6.16
N THR A 80 -7.75 6.88 6.97
CA THR A 80 -7.62 8.06 7.84
C THR A 80 -7.52 7.70 9.33
N MET A 81 -7.92 6.48 9.70
CA MET A 81 -7.88 5.96 11.07
C MET A 81 -7.06 4.67 11.14
N PRO A 82 -6.35 4.40 12.25
CA PRO A 82 -5.55 3.19 12.40
C PRO A 82 -6.41 1.92 12.30
N TYR A 83 -5.82 0.84 11.81
CA TYR A 83 -6.47 -0.47 11.75
C TYR A 83 -6.41 -1.18 13.09
N SER A 84 -7.48 -1.94 13.40
CA SER A 84 -7.55 -2.82 14.55
C SER A 84 -7.75 -4.25 14.08
N LEU A 85 -7.02 -5.19 14.69
CA LEU A 85 -7.22 -6.63 14.47
C LEU A 85 -8.63 -7.10 14.89
N PHE A 86 -9.31 -6.33 15.73
CA PHE A 86 -10.69 -6.55 16.12
C PHE A 86 -11.69 -5.81 15.24
N SER A 87 -11.27 -5.30 14.07
CA SER A 87 -12.17 -4.63 13.12
C SER A 87 -13.33 -5.51 12.64
N ALA A 88 -13.25 -6.84 12.81
CA ALA A 88 -14.40 -7.73 12.60
C ALA A 88 -15.55 -7.51 13.61
N TYR A 89 -15.25 -6.90 14.77
CA TYR A 89 -16.20 -6.64 15.86
C TYR A 89 -16.51 -5.14 16.04
N TYR A 90 -15.84 -4.28 15.28
CA TYR A 90 -15.97 -2.83 15.35
C TYR A 90 -16.25 -2.26 13.96
N PRO A 91 -16.68 -0.99 13.84
CA PRO A 91 -16.74 -0.34 12.54
C PRO A 91 -15.39 -0.40 11.82
N PRO A 92 -15.38 -0.60 10.49
CA PRO A 92 -14.14 -0.59 9.72
C PRO A 92 -13.43 0.77 9.82
N PRO A 93 -12.10 0.82 9.63
CA PRO A 93 -11.37 2.08 9.61
C PRO A 93 -11.95 3.03 8.57
N THR A 94 -12.07 4.31 8.93
CA THR A 94 -12.51 5.33 7.99
C THR A 94 -11.47 5.55 6.90
N VAL A 95 -11.95 5.92 5.72
CA VAL A 95 -11.12 6.17 4.53
C VAL A 95 -11.38 7.55 3.96
N ASN A 96 -10.41 8.09 3.22
CA ASN A 96 -10.64 9.31 2.43
C ASN A 96 -11.18 8.92 1.05
N CYS A 97 -12.50 8.98 0.90
CA CYS A 97 -13.18 8.64 -0.36
C CYS A 97 -12.88 9.59 -1.53
N ARG A 98 -12.35 10.79 -1.26
CA ARG A 98 -11.99 11.75 -2.32
C ARG A 98 -10.73 11.36 -3.07
N LEU A 99 -9.90 10.51 -2.46
CA LEU A 99 -8.65 10.00 -3.03
C LEU A 99 -8.81 8.55 -3.50
N ARG A 100 -10.01 8.18 -3.94
CA ARG A 100 -10.29 6.87 -4.54
C ARG A 100 -9.44 6.68 -5.79
N VAL A 101 -8.81 5.52 -5.89
CA VAL A 101 -8.11 5.07 -7.10
C VAL A 101 -8.75 3.79 -7.60
N ASP A 102 -9.27 3.82 -8.82
CA ASP A 102 -9.81 2.64 -9.49
C ASP A 102 -8.70 1.90 -10.24
N PHE A 103 -8.72 0.57 -10.19
CA PHE A 103 -7.75 -0.25 -10.90
C PHE A 103 -8.34 -1.57 -11.41
N ALA A 104 -7.70 -2.11 -12.44
CA ALA A 104 -7.98 -3.43 -12.98
C ALA A 104 -6.76 -4.34 -12.77
N VAL A 105 -7.01 -5.63 -12.63
CA VAL A 105 -5.94 -6.63 -12.63
C VAL A 105 -5.73 -7.11 -14.07
N PRO A 106 -4.61 -6.75 -14.71
CA PRO A 106 -4.33 -7.18 -16.08
C PRO A 106 -4.16 -8.69 -16.15
N VAL A 107 -4.79 -9.33 -17.16
CA VAL A 107 -4.68 -10.79 -17.38
C VAL A 107 -3.37 -11.20 -18.06
N THR A 108 -2.67 -10.26 -18.68
CA THR A 108 -1.43 -10.50 -19.46
C THR A 108 -0.15 -10.05 -18.75
N GLN A 109 -0.25 -9.39 -17.59
CA GLN A 109 0.90 -8.86 -16.87
C GLN A 109 1.12 -9.62 -15.57
N CYS A 110 2.38 -9.74 -15.16
CA CYS A 110 2.77 -10.43 -13.93
C CYS A 110 2.54 -9.59 -12.65
N CYS A 111 2.23 -8.30 -12.81
CA CYS A 111 1.88 -7.40 -11.72
C CYS A 111 0.83 -6.39 -12.18
N ALA A 112 0.07 -5.86 -11.22
CA ALA A 112 -0.79 -4.70 -11.39
C ALA A 112 -0.04 -3.46 -10.88
N GLU A 113 0.09 -2.43 -11.72
CA GLU A 113 0.64 -1.13 -11.33
C GLU A 113 -0.50 -0.12 -11.13
N ILE A 114 -0.56 0.48 -9.96
CA ILE A 114 -1.64 1.40 -9.56
C ILE A 114 -1.02 2.74 -9.20
N ASP A 115 -1.43 3.82 -9.86
CA ASP A 115 -0.91 5.17 -9.59
C ASP A 115 -1.44 5.71 -8.25
N LEU A 116 -0.54 5.91 -7.30
CA LEU A 116 -0.82 6.45 -5.97
C LEU A 116 -0.13 7.81 -5.73
N THR A 117 0.30 8.49 -6.80
CA THR A 117 1.14 9.69 -6.70
C THR A 117 0.55 10.74 -5.76
N GLU A 118 -0.75 11.02 -5.85
CA GLU A 118 -1.42 12.01 -5.00
C GLU A 118 -1.49 11.57 -3.53
N ILE A 119 -1.82 10.30 -3.27
CA ILE A 119 -1.89 9.73 -1.92
C ILE A 119 -0.52 9.82 -1.24
N VAL A 120 0.55 9.43 -1.95
CA VAL A 120 1.91 9.45 -1.39
C VAL A 120 2.41 10.88 -1.17
N LYS A 121 2.06 11.82 -2.06
CA LYS A 121 2.35 13.25 -1.82
C LYS A 121 1.67 13.76 -0.55
N ASN A 122 0.42 13.35 -0.30
CA ASN A 122 -0.31 13.70 0.91
C ASN A 122 0.30 13.05 2.18
N TRP A 123 0.82 11.83 2.08
CA TRP A 123 1.60 11.21 3.17
C TRP A 123 2.85 12.02 3.52
N TYR A 124 3.62 12.48 2.53
CA TYR A 124 4.80 13.31 2.78
C TYR A 124 4.48 14.74 3.22
N ALA A 125 3.32 15.27 2.82
CA ALA A 125 2.83 16.58 3.27
C ALA A 125 2.25 16.53 4.69
N GLY A 126 2.03 15.34 5.26
CA GLY A 126 1.40 15.15 6.57
C GLY A 126 -0.12 15.37 6.58
N SER A 127 -0.76 15.57 5.42
CA SER A 127 -2.22 15.70 5.32
C SER A 127 -2.95 14.36 5.42
N LEU A 128 -2.21 13.24 5.24
CA LEU A 128 -2.65 11.88 5.53
C LEU A 128 -1.62 11.22 6.44
N GLU A 129 -1.95 11.04 7.72
CA GLU A 129 -1.00 10.47 8.68
C GLU A 129 -0.95 8.95 8.61
N ASN A 130 -2.10 8.30 8.40
CA ASN A 130 -2.15 6.86 8.26
C ASN A 130 -1.64 6.45 6.87
N ARG A 131 -0.47 5.81 6.84
CA ARG A 131 0.20 5.25 5.65
C ARG A 131 -0.38 3.91 5.23
N GLY A 132 -1.66 3.73 5.49
CA GLY A 132 -2.43 2.53 5.22
C GLY A 132 -3.35 2.73 4.03
N LEU A 133 -3.61 1.65 3.30
CA LEU A 133 -4.51 1.59 2.16
C LEU A 133 -5.57 0.52 2.41
N LEU A 134 -6.82 0.81 2.06
CA LEU A 134 -7.89 -0.16 1.91
C LEU A 134 -8.00 -0.53 0.43
N LEU A 135 -8.03 -1.83 0.13
CA LEU A 135 -8.33 -2.40 -1.18
C LEU A 135 -9.67 -3.13 -1.07
N THR A 136 -10.58 -2.86 -2.00
CA THR A 136 -11.90 -3.49 -2.07
C THR A 136 -12.33 -3.61 -3.53
N ALA A 137 -13.51 -4.17 -3.77
CA ALA A 137 -14.06 -4.35 -5.10
C ALA A 137 -15.55 -4.00 -5.17
N GLU A 138 -16.07 -3.76 -6.38
CA GLU A 138 -17.50 -3.63 -6.65
C GLU A 138 -18.25 -4.93 -6.28
N ALA A 139 -19.57 -4.82 -6.05
CA ALA A 139 -20.42 -5.91 -5.54
C ALA A 139 -20.41 -7.19 -6.41
N ASP A 140 -20.25 -7.03 -7.72
CA ASP A 140 -20.22 -8.09 -8.73
C ASP A 140 -18.80 -8.50 -9.16
N ALA A 141 -17.78 -7.89 -8.55
CA ALA A 141 -16.39 -8.15 -8.88
C ALA A 141 -15.95 -9.55 -8.43
N PRO A 142 -15.20 -10.29 -9.27
CA PRO A 142 -14.59 -11.54 -8.83
C PRO A 142 -13.50 -11.26 -7.79
N SER A 143 -13.44 -12.09 -6.74
CA SER A 143 -12.32 -12.05 -5.80
C SER A 143 -11.00 -12.37 -6.49
N ARG A 144 -9.95 -11.64 -6.14
CA ARG A 144 -8.57 -11.87 -6.60
C ARG A 144 -7.63 -12.07 -5.42
N LEU A 145 -6.68 -12.98 -5.59
CA LEU A 145 -5.62 -13.23 -4.63
C LEU A 145 -4.35 -12.53 -5.07
N PHE A 146 -3.66 -11.92 -4.13
CA PHE A 146 -2.35 -11.28 -4.34
C PHE A 146 -1.35 -11.80 -3.32
N ALA A 147 -0.06 -11.72 -3.65
CA ALA A 147 1.00 -11.94 -2.67
C ALA A 147 0.91 -10.92 -1.51
N SER A 148 1.10 -11.41 -0.28
CA SER A 148 1.06 -10.60 0.95
C SER A 148 2.43 -10.01 1.33
N ALA A 149 2.46 -9.18 2.38
CA ALA A 149 3.70 -8.65 2.95
C ALA A 149 4.67 -9.76 3.43
N ASP A 150 4.13 -10.91 3.84
CA ASP A 150 4.88 -12.05 4.35
C ASP A 150 5.15 -13.12 3.27
N PHE A 151 4.91 -12.81 1.99
CA PHE A 151 5.13 -13.78 0.92
C PHE A 151 6.60 -14.24 0.84
N GLU A 152 6.80 -15.52 0.54
CA GLU A 152 8.12 -16.18 0.62
C GLU A 152 9.13 -15.62 -0.39
N VAL A 153 8.65 -15.20 -1.57
CA VAL A 153 9.49 -14.52 -2.57
C VAL A 153 9.43 -13.02 -2.33
N ALA A 154 10.49 -12.45 -1.77
CA ALA A 154 10.55 -11.03 -1.40
C ALA A 154 10.21 -10.07 -2.56
N GLY A 155 10.65 -10.40 -3.79
CA GLY A 155 10.37 -9.62 -4.99
C GLY A 155 8.90 -9.61 -5.43
N MET A 156 8.05 -10.48 -4.86
CA MET A 156 6.61 -10.53 -5.13
C MET A 156 5.78 -9.92 -4.01
N ARG A 157 6.39 -9.43 -2.92
CA ARG A 157 5.65 -8.71 -1.88
C ARG A 157 5.11 -7.40 -2.46
N PRO A 158 3.95 -6.89 -1.99
CA PRO A 158 3.45 -5.60 -2.44
C PRO A 158 4.48 -4.50 -2.22
N GLN A 159 4.65 -3.62 -3.20
CA GLN A 159 5.71 -2.61 -3.19
C GLN A 159 5.17 -1.26 -3.62
N LEU A 160 5.65 -0.20 -2.98
CA LEU A 160 5.47 1.17 -3.42
C LEU A 160 6.73 1.64 -4.15
N ARG A 161 6.64 1.76 -5.46
CA ARG A 161 7.70 2.30 -6.32
C ARG A 161 7.54 3.80 -6.47
N MET A 162 8.52 4.54 -6.01
CA MET A 162 8.59 5.99 -6.14
C MET A 162 9.64 6.39 -7.17
N THR A 163 9.27 7.28 -8.08
CA THR A 163 10.19 7.93 -9.02
C THR A 163 10.42 9.36 -8.57
N CYS A 164 11.67 9.70 -8.31
CA CYS A 164 12.08 11.01 -7.83
C CYS A 164 12.95 11.74 -8.86
N ARG A 165 12.86 13.07 -8.87
CA ARG A 165 13.84 13.92 -9.55
C ARG A 165 15.21 13.71 -8.90
N GLU A 166 16.24 13.66 -9.73
CA GLU A 166 17.61 13.81 -9.27
C GLU A 166 17.86 15.29 -9.00
N ASP A 167 17.26 15.82 -7.95
CA ASP A 167 17.73 17.08 -7.40
C ASP A 167 18.94 16.76 -6.51
N THR A 168 20.00 17.52 -6.76
CA THR A 168 21.38 17.48 -6.21
C THR A 168 21.37 17.20 -4.70
N PRO A 169 22.39 16.51 -4.13
CA PRO A 169 22.27 15.82 -2.86
C PRO A 169 21.78 16.78 -1.78
N LEU A 170 20.79 16.32 -0.99
CA LEU A 170 20.48 16.88 0.33
C LEU A 170 21.83 17.24 0.96
N ALA A 171 22.06 18.52 1.24
CA ALA A 171 23.28 18.94 1.92
C ALA A 171 23.47 17.97 3.10
N PRO A 172 24.65 17.32 3.22
CA PRO A 172 24.85 16.34 4.28
C PRO A 172 24.45 17.00 5.59
N LEU A 173 23.66 16.29 6.40
CA LEU A 173 23.34 16.73 7.75
C LEU A 173 24.66 17.09 8.41
N SER A 174 24.90 18.39 8.61
CA SER A 174 26.13 18.85 9.22
C SER A 174 26.07 18.45 10.67
N ASP A 175 27.06 17.68 11.11
CA ASP A 175 27.24 17.37 12.53
C ASP A 175 27.43 18.70 13.27
N VAL A 176 26.48 19.04 14.15
CA VAL A 176 26.61 20.21 15.01
C VAL A 176 27.28 19.70 16.27
N SER A 177 28.53 20.11 16.48
CA SER A 177 29.23 19.88 17.74
C SER A 177 28.38 20.41 18.90
N CYS A 178 27.77 19.51 19.66
CA CYS A 178 27.07 19.84 20.89
C CYS A 178 28.02 19.69 22.07
N ASP A 179 28.52 20.82 22.58
CA ASP A 179 29.21 20.85 23.87
C ASP A 179 28.17 20.79 24.99
N VAL A 180 28.04 19.62 25.62
CA VAL A 180 27.21 19.45 26.81
C VAL A 180 28.03 19.85 28.04
N ALA A 181 27.78 21.05 28.56
CA ALA A 181 28.36 21.49 29.83
C ALA A 181 27.68 20.74 31.00
N LEU A 182 28.38 19.78 31.60
CA LEU A 182 27.98 19.19 32.86
C LEU A 182 28.35 20.15 34.00
N HIS A 183 27.35 20.78 34.61
CA HIS A 183 27.52 21.44 35.91
C HIS A 183 27.50 20.36 36.99
N ILE A 184 28.69 20.08 37.55
CA ILE A 184 28.88 19.29 38.78
C ILE A 184 29.04 20.27 39.94
#